data_AF-A0AAU3NL20-F1
#
_entry.id   AF-A0AAU3NL20-F1
#
_cell.length_a   1.000
_cell.length_b   1.000
_cell.length_c   1.000
_cell.angle_alpha   90.00
_cell.angle_beta   90.00
_cell.angle_gamma   90.00
#
_symmetry.space_group_name_H-M   'P 1'
#
loop_
_entity.id
_entity.type
_entity.pdbx_description
1 polymer ?
#
loop_
_entity_poly.entity_id
_entity_poly.type
_entity_poly.pdbx_seq_one_letter_code
_entity_poly.pdbx_strand_id
1 'polypeptide(L)'
;MDRTTTIAILIGASLLILAVVYGILLANGADTATTLTVLGFTAAILGIIATYLSADLPEGKRTPVTDSTTRGDTGSRSPDTPKESPSADDPSSPPPSRSSSSSPPPPPPSSSSSSPPPSTTDAANSGGKSHDNNTTAESHIRATKGLYKGLCMAAQGGTVVTAFCADDKTQLWKADSGGEIVNDNGLCMTPAGLNGGKTMLVQTCEQNTFQQWSFHDGRMWSGMLCLTVRGPYDTPGATIQTWDTAQVPEPADEMYWKLSA
;
A
#
# COMPACT_ATOMS: atom_id res chain seq x y z
N MET A 1 24.43 -19.77 -26.18
CA MET A 1 25.09 -18.48 -26.51
C MET A 1 26.37 -18.43 -25.69
N ASP A 2 27.52 -18.14 -26.30
CA ASP A 2 28.76 -18.00 -25.54
C ASP A 2 28.63 -16.82 -24.57
N ARG A 3 29.25 -16.94 -23.40
CA ARG A 3 29.28 -15.96 -22.33
C ARG A 3 29.78 -14.60 -22.82
N THR A 4 30.76 -14.61 -23.72
CA THR A 4 31.28 -13.41 -24.38
C THR A 4 30.18 -12.69 -25.17
N THR A 5 29.33 -13.45 -25.87
CA THR A 5 28.20 -12.92 -26.64
C THR A 5 27.12 -12.35 -25.73
N THR A 6 26.79 -13.03 -24.62
CA THR A 6 25.80 -12.53 -23.65
C THR A 6 26.24 -11.22 -23.00
N ILE A 7 27.51 -11.13 -22.60
CA ILE A 7 28.09 -9.89 -22.03
C ILE A 7 28.06 -8.76 -23.05
N ALA A 8 28.46 -9.02 -24.30
CA ALA A 8 28.44 -8.02 -25.36
C ALA A 8 27.01 -7.50 -25.65
N ILE A 9 26.00 -8.36 -25.62
CA ILE A 9 24.60 -7.97 -25.80
C ILE A 9 24.12 -7.09 -24.65
N LEU A 10 24.43 -7.47 -23.40
CA LEU A 10 24.05 -6.68 -22.22
C LEU A 10 24.69 -5.29 -22.21
N ILE A 11 25.97 -5.19 -22.59
CA ILE A 11 26.66 -3.91 -22.73
C ILE A 11 26.01 -3.08 -23.84
N GLY A 12 25.74 -3.68 -25.00
CA GLY A 12 25.11 -3.00 -26.13
C GLY A 12 23.70 -2.46 -25.79
N ALA A 13 22.87 -3.27 -25.12
CA ALA A 13 21.54 -2.87 -24.69
C ALA A 13 21.61 -1.72 -23.65
N SER A 14 22.55 -1.79 -22.71
CA SER A 14 22.73 -0.76 -21.68
C SER A 14 23.15 0.59 -22.28
N LEU A 15 24.08 0.57 -23.25
CA LEU A 15 24.52 1.78 -23.95
C LEU A 15 23.39 2.40 -24.79
N LEU A 16 22.54 1.58 -25.40
CA LEU A 16 21.39 2.06 -26.16
C LEU A 16 20.37 2.77 -25.25
N ILE A 17 20.07 2.19 -24.08
CA ILE A 17 19.16 2.81 -23.10
C ILE A 17 19.71 4.17 -22.64
N LEU A 18 21.00 4.24 -22.33
CA LEU A 18 21.67 5.49 -21.97
C LEU A 18 21.54 6.56 -23.05
N ALA A 19 21.75 6.20 -24.32
CA ALA A 19 21.61 7.13 -25.44
C ALA A 19 20.17 7.66 -25.60
N VAL A 20 19.16 6.79 -25.41
CA VAL A 20 17.74 7.18 -25.47
C VAL A 20 17.37 8.13 -24.33
N VAL A 21 17.76 7.81 -23.09
CA VAL A 21 17.50 8.66 -21.91
C VAL A 21 18.16 10.02 -22.10
N TYR A 22 19.40 10.05 -22.57
CA TYR A 22 20.10 11.30 -22.86
C TYR A 22 19.38 12.13 -23.92
N GLY A 23 18.90 11.52 -25.01
CA GLY A 23 18.15 12.21 -26.05
C GLY A 23 16.84 12.82 -25.54
N ILE A 24 16.12 12.11 -24.66
CA ILE A 24 14.88 12.61 -24.03
C ILE A 24 15.17 13.81 -23.13
N LEU A 25 16.23 13.73 -22.30
CA LEU A 25 16.62 14.83 -21.41
C LEU A 25 16.99 16.08 -22.20
N LEU A 26 17.72 15.91 -23.31
CA LEU A 26 18.16 17.01 -24.17
C LEU A 26 16.97 17.66 -24.89
N ALA A 27 16.01 16.85 -25.37
CA ALA A 27 14.77 17.34 -26.00
C ALA A 27 13.87 18.12 -25.02
N ASN A 28 13.94 17.80 -23.73
CA ASN A 28 13.13 18.44 -22.69
C ASN A 28 13.83 19.66 -22.06
N GLY A 29 14.99 20.09 -22.57
CA GLY A 29 15.70 21.26 -22.05
C GLY A 29 16.20 21.07 -20.61
N ALA A 30 16.52 19.83 -20.22
CA ALA A 30 17.09 19.56 -18.90
C ALA A 30 18.39 20.36 -18.71
N ASP A 31 18.58 20.92 -17.53
CA ASP A 31 19.81 21.62 -17.20
C ASP A 31 20.99 20.64 -17.06
N THR A 32 22.20 21.17 -17.18
CA THR A 32 23.44 20.38 -17.18
C THR A 32 23.62 19.60 -15.86
N ALA A 33 23.10 20.14 -14.76
CA ALA A 33 23.15 19.50 -13.44
C ALA A 33 22.25 18.26 -13.35
N THR A 34 21.01 18.34 -13.85
CA THR A 34 20.11 17.18 -13.93
C THR A 34 20.69 16.10 -14.83
N THR A 35 21.26 16.50 -15.96
CA THR A 35 21.88 15.57 -16.92
C THR A 35 23.05 14.81 -16.30
N LEU A 36 23.94 15.50 -15.56
CA LEU A 36 25.07 14.87 -14.88
C LEU A 36 24.63 13.94 -13.74
N THR A 37 23.57 14.30 -13.02
CA THR A 37 23.04 13.48 -11.92
C THR A 37 22.46 12.16 -12.43
N VAL A 38 21.68 12.21 -13.51
CA VAL A 38 21.11 11.00 -14.14
C VAL A 38 22.21 10.11 -14.73
N LEU A 39 23.22 10.69 -15.37
CA LEU A 39 24.36 9.94 -15.90
C LEU A 39 25.16 9.26 -14.77
N GLY A 40 25.42 9.98 -13.66
CA GLY A 40 26.13 9.44 -12.51
C GLY A 40 25.39 8.27 -11.84
N PHE A 41 24.07 8.41 -11.66
CA PHE A 41 23.25 7.34 -11.10
C PHE A 41 23.24 6.09 -11.99
N THR A 42 23.11 6.28 -13.31
CA THR A 42 23.10 5.16 -14.26
C THR A 42 24.45 4.44 -14.31
N ALA A 43 25.56 5.19 -14.26
CA ALA A 43 26.90 4.60 -14.18
C ALA A 43 27.12 3.78 -12.89
N ALA A 44 26.60 4.26 -11.75
CA ALA A 44 26.67 3.53 -10.48
C ALA A 44 25.91 2.20 -10.53
N ILE A 45 24.70 2.19 -11.10
CA ILE A 45 23.91 0.95 -11.27
C ILE A 45 24.67 -0.05 -12.15
N LEU A 46 25.24 0.40 -13.26
CA LEU A 46 26.03 -0.48 -14.14
C LEU A 46 27.26 -1.06 -13.42
N GLY A 47 27.92 -0.27 -12.56
CA GLY A 47 29.01 -0.76 -11.71
C GLY A 47 28.58 -1.86 -10.74
N ILE A 48 27.41 -1.71 -10.11
CA ILE A 48 26.85 -2.73 -9.20
C ILE A 48 26.54 -4.03 -9.97
N ILE A 49 25.89 -3.92 -11.14
CA ILE A 49 25.56 -5.09 -11.98
C ILE A 49 26.84 -5.81 -12.43
N ALA A 50 27.86 -5.07 -12.88
CA ALA A 50 29.15 -5.66 -13.27
C ALA A 50 29.84 -6.38 -12.11
N THR A 51 29.77 -5.81 -10.90
CA THR A 51 30.34 -6.42 -9.69
C THR A 51 29.59 -7.70 -9.32
N TYR A 52 28.26 -7.70 -9.39
CA TYR A 52 27.44 -8.87 -9.09
C TYR A 52 27.70 -10.01 -10.07
N LEU A 53 27.81 -9.71 -11.36
CA LEU A 53 28.15 -10.67 -12.41
C LEU A 53 29.59 -11.22 -12.30
N SER A 54 30.47 -10.50 -11.60
CA SER A 54 31.86 -10.94 -11.35
C SER A 54 31.98 -11.77 -10.07
N ALA A 55 31.15 -11.49 -9.06
CA ALA A 55 31.20 -12.14 -7.76
C ALA A 55 30.51 -13.51 -7.72
N ASP A 56 29.50 -13.76 -8.57
CA ASP A 56 28.69 -14.97 -8.52
C ASP A 56 29.15 -16.07 -9.50
N LEU A 57 30.47 -16.17 -9.72
CA LEU A 57 31.04 -17.28 -10.45
C LEU A 57 31.43 -18.37 -9.47
N PRO A 58 30.62 -19.43 -9.30
CA PRO A 58 31.10 -20.61 -8.61
C PRO A 58 32.35 -21.10 -9.35
N GLU A 59 33.51 -21.03 -8.68
CA GLU A 59 34.72 -21.70 -9.14
C GLU A 59 34.33 -23.12 -9.48
N GLY A 60 34.44 -23.46 -10.76
CA GLY A 60 34.06 -24.75 -11.29
C GLY A 60 34.71 -25.84 -10.45
N LYS A 61 33.90 -26.43 -9.57
CA LYS A 61 34.30 -27.57 -8.75
C LYS A 61 34.55 -28.70 -9.73
N ARG A 62 35.82 -28.88 -10.10
CA ARG A 62 36.28 -30.01 -10.92
C ARG A 62 35.72 -31.27 -10.26
N THR A 63 34.80 -31.92 -10.96
CA THR A 63 34.30 -33.23 -10.56
C THR A 63 35.49 -34.18 -10.53
N PRO A 64 35.81 -34.79 -9.38
CA PRO A 64 36.75 -35.90 -9.37
C PRO A 64 36.10 -37.05 -10.15
N VAL A 65 36.84 -37.55 -11.13
CA VAL A 65 36.55 -38.79 -11.84
C VAL A 65 36.34 -39.87 -10.79
N THR A 66 35.10 -40.32 -10.63
CA THR A 66 34.76 -41.42 -9.74
C THR A 66 35.00 -42.70 -10.52
N ASP A 67 36.15 -43.32 -10.25
CA ASP A 67 36.46 -44.65 -10.72
C ASP A 67 35.52 -45.65 -10.05
N SER A 68 34.88 -46.45 -10.89
CA SER A 68 33.94 -47.51 -10.55
C SER A 68 34.64 -48.67 -9.84
N THR A 69 34.28 -49.00 -8.59
CA THR A 69 34.49 -50.35 -8.04
C THR A 69 33.55 -50.69 -6.87
N THR A 70 32.97 -51.90 -6.93
CA THR A 70 32.54 -52.77 -5.80
C THR A 70 31.17 -52.47 -5.17
N ARG A 71 30.08 -53.19 -5.49
CA ARG A 71 29.70 -54.60 -5.18
C ARG A 71 29.17 -54.79 -3.75
N GLY A 72 27.85 -55.05 -3.68
CA GLY A 72 27.15 -55.82 -2.64
C GLY A 72 27.03 -55.19 -1.25
N ASP A 73 25.82 -55.03 -0.71
CA ASP A 73 25.24 -56.10 0.13
C ASP A 73 23.79 -55.78 0.53
N THR A 74 23.16 -56.81 1.05
CA THR A 74 21.74 -57.09 1.24
C THR A 74 21.42 -57.04 2.74
N GLY A 75 20.27 -56.49 3.13
CA GLY A 75 19.73 -56.62 4.50
C GLY A 75 18.90 -55.39 4.90
N SER A 76 17.57 -55.41 4.85
CA SER A 76 16.64 -56.16 5.71
C SER A 76 16.85 -55.88 7.22
N ARG A 77 16.18 -54.82 7.72
CA ARG A 77 15.59 -54.80 9.07
C ARG A 77 14.60 -53.65 9.24
N SER A 78 13.35 -54.02 9.42
CA SER A 78 12.29 -53.24 10.08
C SER A 78 12.28 -53.61 11.58
N PRO A 79 11.30 -53.15 12.37
CA PRO A 79 11.01 -51.81 12.88
C PRO A 79 11.46 -51.67 14.35
N ASP A 80 11.36 -50.49 14.99
CA ASP A 80 11.02 -50.43 16.42
C ASP A 80 10.60 -49.02 16.88
N THR A 81 9.48 -49.02 17.58
CA THR A 81 8.81 -47.93 18.30
C THR A 81 9.20 -48.00 19.77
N PRO A 82 9.33 -46.87 20.48
CA PRO A 82 8.87 -46.78 21.88
C PRO A 82 7.97 -45.54 22.04
N LYS A 83 6.68 -45.66 22.37
CA LYS A 83 6.03 -46.03 23.65
C LYS A 83 6.47 -45.16 24.87
N GLU A 84 5.66 -44.12 25.09
CA GLU A 84 4.97 -43.78 26.35
C GLU A 84 5.79 -43.31 27.57
N SER A 85 5.53 -42.08 28.04
CA SER A 85 5.08 -41.90 29.43
C SER A 85 4.36 -40.56 29.69
N PRO A 86 3.33 -40.58 30.56
CA PRO A 86 2.47 -39.47 30.92
C PRO A 86 2.93 -38.75 32.20
N SER A 87 2.59 -37.48 32.35
CA SER A 87 2.59 -36.70 33.61
C SER A 87 1.86 -35.40 33.32
N ALA A 88 1.07 -34.78 34.18
CA ALA A 88 0.38 -35.13 35.42
C ALA A 88 -0.59 -33.95 35.60
N ASP A 89 -1.76 -34.23 36.17
CA ASP A 89 -2.79 -33.23 36.47
C ASP A 89 -2.26 -32.08 37.33
N ASP A 90 -2.61 -30.84 36.96
CA ASP A 90 -2.57 -29.70 37.87
C ASP A 90 -3.97 -29.04 37.90
N PRO A 91 -4.77 -29.27 38.95
CA PRO A 91 -6.08 -28.69 39.10
C PRO A 91 -6.01 -27.54 40.12
N SER A 92 -5.91 -26.29 39.68
CA SER A 92 -6.37 -25.12 40.44
C SER A 92 -6.17 -23.82 39.65
N SER A 93 -7.22 -23.37 38.97
CA SER A 93 -7.38 -21.95 38.67
C SER A 93 -8.85 -21.58 38.89
N PRO A 94 -9.13 -20.60 39.76
CA PRO A 94 -10.50 -20.19 40.06
C PRO A 94 -11.15 -19.55 38.81
N PRO A 95 -12.48 -19.66 38.66
CA PRO A 95 -13.19 -19.07 37.54
C PRO A 95 -13.06 -17.54 37.57
N PRO A 96 -12.86 -16.87 36.42
CA PRO A 96 -12.93 -15.42 36.36
C PRO A 96 -14.36 -14.97 36.72
N SER A 97 -14.44 -14.13 37.74
CA SER A 97 -15.64 -13.45 38.18
C SER A 97 -16.31 -12.77 37.00
N ARG A 98 -17.57 -13.14 36.74
CA ARG A 98 -18.47 -12.47 35.81
C ARG A 98 -18.60 -10.99 36.18
N SER A 99 -17.93 -10.13 35.43
CA SER A 99 -18.21 -8.71 35.44
C SER A 99 -19.55 -8.45 34.76
N SER A 100 -20.36 -7.70 35.49
CA SER A 100 -21.73 -7.29 35.23
C SER A 100 -21.90 -6.69 33.83
N SER A 101 -22.73 -7.36 33.03
CA SER A 101 -23.38 -6.80 31.84
C SER A 101 -24.24 -5.60 32.26
N SER A 102 -23.67 -4.41 32.15
CA SER A 102 -24.43 -3.16 32.16
C SER A 102 -24.96 -2.96 30.75
N SER A 103 -26.26 -3.21 30.58
CA SER A 103 -26.95 -2.90 29.34
C SER A 103 -26.76 -1.41 29.00
N PRO A 104 -26.39 -1.07 27.76
CA PRO A 104 -26.34 0.32 27.35
C PRO A 104 -27.75 0.94 27.42
N PRO A 105 -27.85 2.23 27.78
CA PRO A 105 -29.14 2.93 27.78
C PRO A 105 -29.74 2.94 26.37
N PRO A 106 -31.08 2.91 26.26
CA PRO A 106 -31.76 2.96 24.97
C PRO A 106 -31.37 4.25 24.23
N PRO A 107 -31.23 4.20 22.89
CA PRO A 107 -30.94 5.38 22.11
C PRO A 107 -32.08 6.41 22.23
N PRO A 108 -31.75 7.72 22.20
CA PRO A 108 -32.77 8.77 22.20
C PRO A 108 -33.67 8.65 20.96
N PRO A 109 -34.95 9.06 21.06
CA PRO A 109 -35.89 8.99 19.96
C PRO A 109 -35.39 9.82 18.76
N SER A 110 -35.27 9.17 17.61
CA SER A 110 -34.91 9.78 16.34
C SER A 110 -35.93 10.86 15.98
N SER A 111 -35.52 12.13 16.05
CA SER A 111 -36.25 13.24 15.45
C SER A 111 -36.16 13.12 13.93
N SER A 112 -37.29 12.78 13.32
CA SER A 112 -37.52 12.73 11.89
C SER A 112 -37.49 14.15 11.29
N SER A 113 -36.31 14.59 10.84
CA SER A 113 -36.16 15.74 9.95
C SER A 113 -36.30 15.29 8.49
N SER A 114 -37.47 15.55 7.94
CA SER A 114 -37.80 15.42 6.52
C SER A 114 -36.85 16.27 5.67
N SER A 115 -35.97 15.64 4.91
CA SER A 115 -35.17 16.30 3.88
C SER A 115 -35.80 16.11 2.49
N PRO A 116 -35.74 17.14 1.61
CA PRO A 116 -36.37 17.15 0.29
C PRO A 116 -35.64 16.25 -0.73
N PRO A 117 -36.30 15.88 -1.84
CA PRO A 117 -35.77 14.92 -2.81
C PRO A 117 -34.54 15.45 -3.58
N PRO A 118 -33.58 14.57 -3.94
CA PRO A 118 -32.40 14.94 -4.69
C PRO A 118 -32.75 15.24 -6.16
N SER A 119 -32.25 16.36 -6.66
CA SER A 119 -32.31 16.73 -8.07
C SER A 119 -31.25 15.93 -8.85
N THR A 120 -31.71 14.97 -9.65
CA THR A 120 -30.89 14.24 -10.62
C THR A 120 -30.47 15.16 -11.75
N THR A 121 -29.17 15.43 -11.88
CA THR A 121 -28.59 15.82 -13.16
C THR A 121 -27.33 15.00 -13.39
N ASP A 122 -27.50 13.91 -14.14
CA ASP A 122 -26.42 13.19 -14.79
C ASP A 122 -25.82 14.08 -15.88
N ALA A 123 -24.51 14.31 -15.82
CA ALA A 123 -23.73 14.71 -16.98
C ALA A 123 -22.34 14.11 -16.86
N ALA A 124 -22.18 12.95 -17.49
CA ALA A 124 -20.90 12.42 -17.89
C ALA A 124 -20.19 13.47 -18.77
N ASN A 125 -19.00 13.91 -18.38
CA ASN A 125 -18.07 14.46 -19.35
C ASN A 125 -16.63 14.06 -19.03
N SER A 126 -16.05 13.37 -19.99
CA SER A 126 -14.72 12.80 -20.00
C SER A 126 -13.69 13.83 -20.48
N GLY A 127 -12.49 13.81 -19.90
CA GLY A 127 -11.27 14.18 -20.62
C GLY A 127 -10.91 15.66 -20.70
N GLY A 128 -10.79 16.35 -19.57
CA GLY A 128 -10.10 17.64 -19.49
C GLY A 128 -8.99 17.59 -18.46
N LYS A 129 -7.72 17.64 -18.89
CA LYS A 129 -6.56 17.90 -18.02
C LYS A 129 -6.65 19.35 -17.53
N SER A 130 -7.46 19.59 -16.50
CA SER A 130 -7.52 20.91 -15.85
C SER A 130 -6.44 20.98 -14.78
N HIS A 131 -5.36 21.70 -15.10
CA HIS A 131 -4.47 22.27 -14.10
C HIS A 131 -5.12 23.54 -13.56
N ASP A 132 -6.26 23.41 -12.88
CA ASP A 132 -6.82 24.53 -12.13
C ASP A 132 -6.09 24.62 -10.80
N ASN A 133 -5.49 25.79 -10.52
CA ASN A 133 -5.00 26.22 -9.20
C ASN A 133 -6.18 26.44 -8.22
N ASN A 134 -7.15 25.53 -8.24
CA ASN A 134 -8.37 25.59 -7.46
C ASN A 134 -8.05 25.01 -6.09
N THR A 135 -7.95 25.88 -5.10
CA THR A 135 -8.06 25.46 -3.70
C THR A 135 -9.35 24.65 -3.60
N THR A 136 -9.22 23.33 -3.56
CA THR A 136 -10.35 22.41 -3.76
C THR A 136 -11.41 22.71 -2.71
N ALA A 137 -12.67 22.88 -3.13
CA ALA A 137 -13.74 23.01 -2.15
C ALA A 137 -13.70 21.83 -1.17
N GLU A 138 -14.08 22.07 0.08
CA GLU A 138 -14.26 20.99 1.05
C GLU A 138 -15.25 19.97 0.48
N SER A 139 -14.90 18.69 0.60
CA SER A 139 -15.66 17.59 0.02
C SER A 139 -15.54 16.35 0.90
N HIS A 140 -16.53 15.47 0.81
CA HIS A 140 -16.44 14.16 1.40
C HIS A 140 -15.58 13.24 0.55
N ILE A 141 -14.82 12.36 1.21
CA ILE A 141 -14.16 11.24 0.56
C ILE A 141 -15.03 9.99 0.79
N ARG A 142 -15.66 9.50 -0.27
CA ARG A 142 -16.71 8.47 -0.20
C ARG A 142 -16.28 7.15 -0.83
N ALA A 143 -16.50 6.04 -0.14
CA ALA A 143 -16.31 4.71 -0.69
C ALA A 143 -17.34 4.41 -1.81
N THR A 144 -16.89 3.78 -2.89
CA THR A 144 -17.69 3.64 -4.12
C THR A 144 -18.05 2.20 -4.50
N LYS A 145 -17.40 1.20 -3.91
CA LYS A 145 -17.59 -0.22 -4.21
C LYS A 145 -17.81 -1.07 -2.96
N GLY A 146 -18.23 -2.31 -3.19
CA GLY A 146 -18.43 -3.34 -2.16
C GLY A 146 -19.43 -2.95 -1.08
N LEU A 147 -19.24 -3.58 0.09
CA LEU A 147 -20.07 -3.37 1.28
C LEU A 147 -19.90 -1.97 1.90
N TYR A 148 -18.79 -1.29 1.60
CA TYR A 148 -18.48 0.04 2.11
C TYR A 148 -19.12 1.15 1.27
N LYS A 149 -19.73 0.82 0.13
CA LYS A 149 -20.30 1.79 -0.79
C LYS A 149 -21.25 2.72 -0.05
N GLY A 150 -20.90 3.99 -0.09
CA GLY A 150 -21.74 5.02 0.48
C GLY A 150 -21.28 5.54 1.84
N LEU A 151 -20.30 4.92 2.49
CA LEU A 151 -19.63 5.44 3.69
C LEU A 151 -18.64 6.55 3.32
N CYS A 152 -18.45 7.50 4.23
CA CYS A 152 -17.54 8.62 4.12
C CYS A 152 -16.35 8.47 5.07
N MET A 153 -15.19 9.03 4.73
CA MET A 153 -14.08 9.15 5.67
C MET A 153 -14.35 10.26 6.69
N ALA A 154 -14.04 10.00 7.96
CA ALA A 154 -14.19 10.94 9.07
C ALA A 154 -12.93 10.98 9.94
N ALA A 155 -12.58 12.18 10.42
CA ALA A 155 -11.56 12.37 11.45
C ALA A 155 -12.17 12.11 12.83
N GLN A 156 -11.74 11.04 13.51
CA GLN A 156 -12.24 10.67 14.83
C GLN A 156 -11.11 10.24 15.76
N GLY A 157 -10.99 10.90 16.92
CA GLY A 157 -10.02 10.52 17.96
C GLY A 157 -8.55 10.52 17.50
N GLY A 158 -8.18 11.40 16.55
CA GLY A 158 -6.83 11.44 15.97
C GLY A 158 -6.56 10.39 14.89
N THR A 159 -7.58 9.65 14.46
CA THR A 159 -7.51 8.65 13.38
C THR A 159 -8.49 8.97 12.27
N VAL A 160 -8.32 8.30 11.11
CA VAL A 160 -9.30 8.32 10.02
C VAL A 160 -10.12 7.03 10.05
N VAL A 161 -11.43 7.17 10.05
CA VAL A 161 -12.39 6.06 10.10
C VAL A 161 -13.45 6.20 9.01
N THR A 162 -14.17 5.14 8.70
CA THR A 162 -15.42 5.22 7.93
C THR A 162 -16.57 5.71 8.83
N ALA A 163 -17.50 6.48 8.29
CA ALA A 163 -18.72 6.90 8.95
C ALA A 163 -19.89 6.92 7.94
N PHE A 164 -21.14 6.96 8.43
CA PHE A 164 -22.25 7.35 7.56
C PHE A 164 -22.02 8.78 7.08
N CYS A 165 -22.21 9.01 5.78
CA CYS A 165 -22.08 10.35 5.22
C CYS A 165 -23.09 11.31 5.85
N ALA A 166 -22.61 12.43 6.36
CA ALA A 166 -23.40 13.52 6.91
C ALA A 166 -22.68 14.85 6.64
N ASP A 167 -23.39 15.96 6.79
CA ASP A 167 -22.82 17.31 6.66
C ASP A 167 -22.05 17.73 7.93
N ASP A 168 -21.16 16.85 8.38
CA ASP A 168 -20.32 17.01 9.57
C ASP A 168 -18.91 17.43 9.14
N LYS A 169 -18.37 18.47 9.78
CA LYS A 169 -17.02 19.01 9.53
C LYS A 169 -15.91 17.97 9.68
N THR A 170 -16.10 16.95 10.50
CA THR A 170 -15.15 15.84 10.65
C THR A 170 -15.04 14.98 9.39
N GLN A 171 -16.01 15.06 8.47
CA GLN A 171 -16.03 14.33 7.20
C GLN A 171 -15.66 15.19 6.00
N LEU A 172 -15.40 16.49 6.23
CA LEU A 172 -14.98 17.41 5.20
C LEU A 172 -13.47 17.39 5.07
N TRP A 173 -13.02 17.14 3.85
CA TRP A 173 -11.61 17.07 3.48
C TRP A 173 -11.35 18.00 2.31
N LYS A 174 -10.13 18.54 2.26
CA LYS A 174 -9.66 19.36 1.16
C LYS A 174 -8.28 18.90 0.73
N ALA A 175 -8.05 18.83 -0.59
CA ALA A 175 -6.70 18.77 -1.11
C ALA A 175 -6.08 20.17 -1.12
N ASP A 176 -4.89 20.31 -0.54
CA ASP A 176 -4.12 21.54 -0.56
C ASP A 176 -3.28 21.66 -1.85
N SER A 177 -2.49 22.73 -1.99
CA SER A 177 -1.60 22.92 -3.15
C SER A 177 -0.43 21.93 -3.22
N GLY A 178 -0.03 21.34 -2.09
CA GLY A 178 1.00 20.30 -2.01
C GLY A 178 0.48 18.89 -2.31
N GLY A 179 -0.83 18.71 -2.50
CA GLY A 179 -1.47 17.41 -2.64
C GLY A 179 -1.74 16.73 -1.29
N GLU A 180 -1.55 17.42 -0.18
CA GLU A 180 -1.93 16.97 1.15
C GLU A 180 -3.46 16.95 1.27
N ILE A 181 -3.99 15.96 1.98
CA ILE A 181 -5.42 15.89 2.30
C ILE A 181 -5.62 16.35 3.73
N VAL A 182 -6.23 17.52 3.89
CA VAL A 182 -6.42 18.20 5.18
C VAL A 182 -7.89 18.21 5.60
N ASN A 183 -8.14 18.14 6.90
CA ASN A 183 -9.49 18.34 7.47
C ASN A 183 -9.78 19.83 7.77
N ASP A 184 -10.97 20.13 8.29
CA ASP A 184 -11.42 21.48 8.71
C ASP A 184 -10.47 22.17 9.72
N ASN A 185 -9.67 21.40 10.47
CA ASN A 185 -8.69 21.93 11.42
C ASN A 185 -7.29 22.15 10.81
N GLY A 186 -7.12 21.91 9.49
CA GLY A 186 -5.82 22.00 8.83
C GLY A 186 -4.84 20.88 9.19
N LEU A 187 -5.32 19.74 9.70
CA LEU A 187 -4.51 18.58 9.99
C LEU A 187 -4.51 17.60 8.81
N CYS A 188 -3.35 17.04 8.52
CA CYS A 188 -3.11 16.14 7.41
C CYS A 188 -3.46 14.69 7.71
N MET A 189 -4.01 14.02 6.71
CA MET A 189 -4.15 12.57 6.66
C MET A 189 -2.77 11.91 6.49
N THR A 190 -2.29 11.27 7.55
CA THR A 190 -0.90 10.79 7.68
C THR A 190 -0.87 9.29 8.00
N PRO A 191 -0.10 8.46 7.28
CA PRO A 191 0.01 7.06 7.65
C PRO A 191 0.86 6.91 8.92
N ALA A 192 0.47 6.02 9.84
CA ALA A 192 1.24 5.76 11.06
C ALA A 192 2.63 5.12 10.81
N GLY A 193 2.95 4.78 9.55
CA GLY A 193 4.24 4.28 9.13
C GLY A 193 4.29 4.07 7.61
N LEU A 194 5.48 3.80 7.08
CA LEU A 194 5.75 3.83 5.64
C LEU A 194 5.42 2.53 4.87
N ASN A 195 4.86 1.53 5.55
CA ASN A 195 4.55 0.22 4.97
C ASN A 195 3.02 0.02 4.90
N GLY A 196 2.57 -1.03 4.21
CA GLY A 196 1.17 -1.46 4.25
C GLY A 196 0.70 -1.87 5.65
N GLY A 197 -0.61 -1.84 5.87
CA GLY A 197 -1.29 -2.22 7.11
C GLY A 197 -1.19 -1.19 8.24
N LYS A 198 -0.78 0.05 7.95
CA LYS A 198 -0.64 1.11 8.95
C LYS A 198 -1.89 1.97 9.00
N THR A 199 -2.41 2.17 10.20
CA THR A 199 -3.57 3.04 10.44
C THR A 199 -3.30 4.46 9.93
N MET A 200 -4.34 5.08 9.38
CA MET A 200 -4.34 6.50 9.03
C MET A 200 -4.63 7.37 10.26
N LEU A 201 -3.76 8.35 10.47
CA LEU A 201 -3.80 9.32 11.54
C LEU A 201 -4.19 10.69 11.01
N VAL A 202 -4.66 11.54 11.92
CA VAL A 202 -4.91 12.97 11.69
C VAL A 202 -3.85 13.73 12.49
N GLN A 203 -2.86 14.29 11.81
CA GLN A 203 -1.66 14.88 12.43
C GLN A 203 -1.25 16.19 11.76
N THR A 204 -0.27 16.89 12.34
CA THR A 204 0.31 18.08 11.73
C THR A 204 0.88 17.77 10.33
N CYS A 205 0.67 18.68 9.40
CA CYS A 205 1.26 18.60 8.07
C CYS A 205 2.77 18.86 8.13
N GLU A 206 3.55 17.90 7.67
CA GLU A 206 5.02 17.91 7.63
C GLU A 206 5.57 18.08 6.20
N GLN A 207 4.69 18.21 5.19
CA GLN A 207 5.08 18.35 3.78
C GLN A 207 5.95 17.20 3.27
N ASN A 208 5.81 16.02 3.88
CA ASN A 208 6.50 14.83 3.42
C ASN A 208 5.68 14.13 2.33
N THR A 209 6.38 13.37 1.48
CA THR A 209 5.74 12.69 0.33
C THR A 209 4.69 11.65 0.73
N PHE A 210 4.67 11.20 1.99
CA PHE A 210 3.71 10.20 2.50
C PHE A 210 2.40 10.82 3.00
N GLN A 211 2.35 12.15 3.15
CA GLN A 211 1.13 12.91 3.41
C GLN A 211 0.51 13.48 2.13
N GLN A 212 1.20 13.35 1.00
CA GLN A 212 0.70 13.75 -0.31
C GLN A 212 -0.09 12.59 -0.91
N TRP A 213 -1.33 12.87 -1.31
CA TRP A 213 -2.24 11.90 -1.87
C TRP A 213 -2.72 12.33 -3.26
N SER A 214 -2.95 11.34 -4.11
CA SER A 214 -3.53 11.54 -5.42
C SER A 214 -4.65 10.54 -5.66
N PHE A 215 -5.66 10.95 -6.44
CA PHE A 215 -6.73 10.06 -6.88
C PHE A 215 -6.36 9.48 -8.25
N HIS A 216 -6.24 8.15 -8.33
CA HIS A 216 -5.95 7.43 -9.57
C HIS A 216 -6.81 6.16 -9.66
N ASP A 217 -7.52 6.00 -10.78
CA ASP A 217 -8.47 4.91 -11.04
C ASP A 217 -9.50 4.72 -9.92
N GLY A 218 -10.00 5.82 -9.36
CA GLY A 218 -10.94 5.80 -8.25
C GLY A 218 -10.34 5.25 -6.96
N ARG A 219 -9.01 5.32 -6.77
CA ARG A 219 -8.30 4.94 -5.53
C ARG A 219 -7.44 6.09 -5.05
N MET A 220 -7.10 6.12 -3.77
CA MET A 220 -6.21 7.14 -3.19
C MET A 220 -4.82 6.58 -2.96
N TRP A 221 -3.81 7.28 -3.49
CA TRP A 221 -2.43 6.83 -3.58
C TRP A 221 -1.46 7.81 -2.94
N SER A 222 -0.45 7.27 -2.25
CA SER A 222 0.75 7.99 -1.82
C SER A 222 1.98 7.12 -2.06
N GLY A 223 2.73 7.42 -3.13
CA GLY A 223 3.84 6.56 -3.58
C GLY A 223 3.38 5.13 -3.90
N MET A 224 3.90 4.15 -3.15
CA MET A 224 3.52 2.73 -3.27
C MET A 224 2.32 2.32 -2.41
N LEU A 225 1.75 3.26 -1.65
CA LEU A 225 0.66 2.99 -0.71
C LEU A 225 -0.69 3.37 -1.31
N CYS A 226 -1.70 2.54 -1.04
CA CYS A 226 -3.11 2.83 -1.29
C CYS A 226 -3.87 2.91 0.03
N LEU A 227 -4.97 3.67 0.07
CA LEU A 227 -5.91 3.62 1.19
C LEU A 227 -6.87 2.44 1.06
N THR A 228 -7.13 1.78 2.18
CA THR A 228 -8.09 0.68 2.30
C THR A 228 -8.78 0.72 3.66
N VAL A 229 -9.97 0.10 3.76
CA VAL A 229 -10.64 -0.08 5.05
C VAL A 229 -10.03 -1.28 5.77
N ARG A 230 -9.78 -1.15 7.07
CA ARG A 230 -9.23 -2.26 7.88
C ARG A 230 -10.33 -3.27 8.21
N GLY A 231 -10.16 -4.49 7.68
CA GLY A 231 -11.02 -5.64 7.99
C GLY A 231 -12.35 -5.62 7.23
N PRO A 232 -13.11 -6.73 7.25
CA PRO A 232 -14.32 -6.92 6.44
C PRO A 232 -15.55 -6.17 6.98
N TYR A 233 -15.36 -5.13 7.80
CA TYR A 233 -16.44 -4.52 8.57
C TYR A 233 -17.23 -3.54 7.70
N ASP A 234 -18.48 -3.87 7.40
CA ASP A 234 -19.44 -3.00 6.69
C ASP A 234 -20.07 -1.94 7.60
N THR A 235 -19.65 -1.88 8.86
CA THR A 235 -20.15 -0.94 9.86
C THR A 235 -19.31 0.35 9.93
N PRO A 236 -19.93 1.52 10.10
CA PRO A 236 -19.25 2.74 10.51
C PRO A 236 -18.31 2.52 11.70
N GLY A 237 -17.24 3.31 11.75
CA GLY A 237 -16.18 3.23 12.75
C GLY A 237 -14.98 2.37 12.34
N ALA A 238 -15.04 1.66 11.20
CA ALA A 238 -13.90 0.91 10.70
C ALA A 238 -12.72 1.86 10.39
N THR A 239 -11.54 1.53 10.91
CA THR A 239 -10.34 2.34 10.71
C THR A 239 -9.85 2.26 9.27
N ILE A 240 -9.41 3.39 8.71
CA ILE A 240 -8.71 3.41 7.42
C ILE A 240 -7.24 3.08 7.65
N GLN A 241 -6.65 2.28 6.76
CA GLN A 241 -5.24 1.93 6.80
C GLN A 241 -4.60 2.03 5.40
N THR A 242 -3.28 1.98 5.37
CA THR A 242 -2.50 1.84 4.15
C THR A 242 -2.49 0.39 3.67
N TRP A 243 -2.29 0.22 2.38
CA TRP A 243 -2.01 -1.06 1.75
C TRP A 243 -0.81 -0.92 0.83
N ASP A 244 0.09 -1.91 0.86
CA ASP A 244 1.25 -1.94 -0.02
C ASP A 244 0.85 -2.55 -1.37
N THR A 245 0.88 -1.73 -2.41
CA THR A 245 0.42 -2.10 -3.75
C THR A 245 1.35 -3.08 -4.46
N ALA A 246 2.58 -3.28 -3.96
CA ALA A 246 3.47 -4.31 -4.46
C ALA A 246 3.03 -5.73 -4.04
N GLN A 247 2.24 -5.86 -2.96
CA GLN A 247 1.92 -7.17 -2.38
C GLN A 247 0.68 -7.84 -3.00
N VAL A 248 -0.28 -7.05 -3.50
CA VAL A 248 -1.49 -7.58 -4.15
C VAL A 248 -1.81 -6.73 -5.38
N PRO A 249 -1.68 -7.29 -6.60
CA PRO A 249 -1.87 -6.52 -7.83
C PRO A 249 -3.34 -6.22 -8.11
N GLU A 250 -4.27 -7.03 -7.60
CA GLU A 250 -5.70 -6.83 -7.83
C GLU A 250 -6.32 -6.00 -6.70
N PRO A 251 -6.86 -4.80 -7.00
CA PRO A 251 -7.42 -3.94 -5.97
C PRO A 251 -8.74 -4.49 -5.43
N ALA A 252 -8.88 -4.54 -4.11
CA ALA A 252 -10.13 -4.93 -3.46
C ALA A 252 -11.16 -3.79 -3.48
N ASP A 253 -12.44 -4.11 -3.26
CA ASP A 253 -13.54 -3.14 -3.35
C ASP A 253 -13.41 -2.00 -2.33
N GLU A 254 -12.89 -2.29 -1.14
CA GLU A 254 -12.63 -1.33 -0.06
C GLU A 254 -11.54 -0.29 -0.37
N MET A 255 -10.87 -0.39 -1.53
CA MET A 255 -9.85 0.56 -1.97
C MET A 255 -10.39 1.68 -2.86
N TYR A 256 -11.68 1.65 -3.22
CA TYR A 256 -12.23 2.58 -4.19
C TYR A 256 -12.96 3.77 -3.55
N TRP A 257 -12.47 4.97 -3.83
CA TRP A 257 -12.86 6.25 -3.25
C TRP A 257 -13.18 7.28 -4.33
N LYS A 258 -14.05 8.24 -4.01
CA LYS A 258 -14.26 9.45 -4.80
C LYS A 258 -14.39 10.67 -3.91
N LEU A 259 -14.09 11.83 -4.47
CA LEU A 259 -14.52 13.10 -3.90
C LEU A 259 -16.00 13.31 -4.26
N SER A 260 -16.81 13.72 -3.28
CA SER A 260 -18.18 14.17 -3.49
C SER A 260 -18.43 15.46 -2.72
N ALA A 261 -19.09 16.41 -3.39
CA ALA A 261 -19.63 17.60 -2.73
C ALA A 261 -20.82 17.25 -1.82
#